data_AF-A0A524K9I4-F1
#
_entry.id   AF-A0A524K9I4-F1
#
_cell.length_a   1.000
_cell.length_b   1.000
_cell.length_c   1.000
_cell.angle_alpha   90.00
_cell.angle_beta   90.00
_cell.angle_gamma   90.00
#
_symmetry.space_group_name_H-M   'P 1'
#
loop_
_entity.id
_entity.type
_entity.pdbx_description
1 polymer ?
#
loop_
_entity_poly.entity_id
_entity_poly.type
_entity_poly.pdbx_seq_one_letter_code
_entity_poly.pdbx_strand_id
1 'polypeptide(L)'
;MKPKAVVLGANYYIGLSVARCLGKEGITVALVDYKREDSYAFDSKYCSEILIAPHYKTEERKFCDFLIEYARKQKHKPVLFACADPYVEFIDRHFAELKEVYLFNQETEHLNVDAMDKAKLSAMAIRHGVKIPLSISIEDNDLLKKVQE
;
A
#
# COMPACT_ATOMS: atom_id res chain seq x y z
N MET A 1 3.48 -21.48 13.15
CA MET A 1 2.32 -20.64 12.80
C MET A 1 2.79 -19.69 11.71
N LYS A 2 2.07 -19.57 10.58
CA LYS A 2 2.47 -18.63 9.51
C LYS A 2 2.34 -17.19 10.02
N PRO A 3 3.16 -16.23 9.56
CA PRO A 3 2.94 -14.81 9.84
C PRO A 3 1.52 -14.38 9.43
N LYS A 4 0.91 -13.48 10.22
CA LYS A 4 -0.38 -12.89 9.84
C LYS A 4 -0.21 -11.96 8.65
N ALA A 5 -1.25 -11.85 7.82
CA ALA A 5 -1.36 -10.78 6.84
C ALA A 5 -2.17 -9.63 7.45
N VAL A 6 -1.58 -8.44 7.46
CA VAL A 6 -2.24 -7.18 7.86
C VAL A 6 -2.56 -6.41 6.60
N VAL A 7 -3.84 -6.22 6.32
CA VAL A 7 -4.34 -5.70 5.05
C VAL A 7 -4.98 -4.34 5.29
N LEU A 8 -4.39 -3.29 4.73
CA LEU A 8 -4.86 -1.91 4.87
C LEU A 8 -5.90 -1.59 3.79
N GLY A 9 -7.10 -1.18 4.19
CA GLY A 9 -8.20 -0.81 3.29
C GLY A 9 -9.29 -1.88 3.21
N ALA A 10 -10.10 -1.99 4.26
CA ALA A 10 -11.24 -2.90 4.30
C ALA A 10 -12.49 -2.33 3.61
N ASN A 11 -12.48 -1.05 3.27
CA ASN A 11 -13.54 -0.35 2.52
C ASN A 11 -13.42 -0.45 0.99
N TYR A 12 -12.41 -1.16 0.46
CA TYR A 12 -12.15 -1.25 -0.98
C TYR A 12 -11.98 -2.69 -1.46
N TYR A 13 -12.26 -2.93 -2.74
CA TYR A 13 -12.40 -4.29 -3.28
C TYR A 13 -11.06 -5.03 -3.32
N ILE A 14 -9.95 -4.28 -3.38
CA ILE A 14 -8.60 -4.83 -3.34
C ILE A 14 -8.35 -5.50 -1.98
N GLY A 15 -8.68 -4.83 -0.87
CA GLY A 15 -8.52 -5.42 0.47
C GLY A 15 -9.36 -6.68 0.68
N LEU A 16 -10.61 -6.68 0.22
CA LEU A 16 -11.46 -7.87 0.21
C LEU A 16 -10.85 -9.01 -0.64
N SER A 17 -10.31 -8.68 -1.81
CA SER A 17 -9.71 -9.66 -2.72
C SER A 17 -8.47 -10.30 -2.11
N VAL A 18 -7.58 -9.49 -1.52
CA VAL A 18 -6.40 -9.96 -0.79
C VAL A 18 -6.81 -10.86 0.37
N ALA A 19 -7.77 -10.44 1.19
CA ALA A 19 -8.26 -11.25 2.31
C ALA A 19 -8.80 -12.60 1.86
N ARG A 20 -9.57 -12.64 0.76
CA ARG A 20 -10.12 -13.89 0.20
C ARG A 20 -9.04 -14.80 -0.37
N CYS A 21 -8.07 -14.26 -1.09
CA CYS A 21 -6.97 -15.04 -1.66
C CYS A 21 -6.11 -15.67 -0.56
N LEU A 22 -5.70 -14.88 0.44
CA LEU A 22 -4.84 -15.36 1.53
C LEU A 22 -5.60 -16.30 2.48
N GLY A 23 -6.84 -15.96 2.82
CA GLY A 23 -7.65 -16.78 3.71
C GLY A 23 -8.00 -18.15 3.13
N LYS A 24 -8.16 -18.28 1.80
CA LYS A 24 -8.32 -19.59 1.13
C LYS A 24 -7.10 -20.50 1.32
N GLU A 25 -5.91 -19.91 1.39
CA GLU A 25 -4.64 -20.60 1.64
C GLU A 25 -4.35 -20.85 3.14
N GLY A 26 -5.35 -20.59 4.00
CA GLY A 26 -5.25 -20.77 5.45
C GLY A 26 -4.35 -19.76 6.15
N ILE A 27 -4.11 -18.59 5.53
CA ILE A 27 -3.37 -17.50 6.16
C ILE A 27 -4.35 -16.66 7.00
N THR A 28 -3.99 -16.39 8.25
CA THR A 28 -4.76 -15.52 9.15
C THR A 28 -4.67 -14.08 8.66
N VAL A 29 -5.81 -13.46 8.39
CA VAL A 29 -5.90 -12.09 7.86
C VAL A 29 -6.49 -11.16 8.91
N ALA A 30 -5.75 -10.12 9.27
CA ALA A 30 -6.23 -8.97 10.01
C ALA A 30 -6.52 -7.83 9.03
N LEU A 31 -7.76 -7.40 8.94
CA LEU A 31 -8.17 -6.28 8.10
C LEU A 31 -8.12 -5.00 8.94
N VAL A 32 -7.61 -3.92 8.33
CA VAL A 32 -7.48 -2.60 8.96
C VAL A 32 -8.27 -1.56 8.18
N ASP A 33 -9.06 -0.78 8.89
CA ASP A 33 -9.67 0.46 8.39
C ASP A 33 -9.94 1.41 9.57
N TYR A 34 -10.27 2.66 9.29
CA TYR A 34 -10.48 3.67 10.33
C TYR A 34 -11.90 3.70 10.90
N LYS A 35 -12.84 3.04 10.22
CA LYS A 35 -14.24 2.93 10.63
C LYS A 35 -14.81 1.57 10.21
N ARG A 36 -15.90 1.16 10.87
CA ARG A 36 -16.59 -0.09 10.54
C ARG A 36 -17.63 0.12 9.43
N GLU A 37 -18.27 1.27 9.44
CA GLU A 37 -19.23 1.69 8.44
C GLU A 37 -18.53 1.76 7.07
N ASP A 38 -19.15 1.14 6.05
CA ASP A 38 -18.64 1.01 4.68
C ASP A 38 -17.40 0.11 4.49
N SER A 39 -16.85 -0.46 5.57
CA SER A 39 -15.71 -1.39 5.53
C SER A 39 -16.17 -2.83 5.27
N TYR A 40 -16.83 -3.06 4.14
CA TYR A 40 -17.49 -4.34 3.81
C TYR A 40 -16.56 -5.55 3.75
N ALA A 41 -15.24 -5.36 3.65
CA ALA A 41 -14.32 -6.50 3.71
C ALA A 41 -14.29 -7.15 5.11
N PHE A 42 -14.66 -6.42 6.16
CA PHE A 42 -14.80 -6.95 7.52
C PHE A 42 -15.83 -8.08 7.64
N ASP A 43 -16.85 -8.10 6.76
CA ASP A 43 -17.89 -9.14 6.75
C ASP A 43 -17.45 -10.40 5.98
N SER A 44 -16.23 -10.40 5.42
CA SER A 44 -15.67 -11.59 4.78
C SER A 44 -15.45 -12.70 5.79
N LYS A 45 -15.89 -13.93 5.48
CA LYS A 45 -15.55 -15.13 6.27
C LYS A 45 -14.04 -15.39 6.42
N TYR A 46 -13.22 -14.72 5.61
CA TYR A 46 -11.76 -14.79 5.66
C TYR A 46 -11.12 -13.65 6.49
N CYS A 47 -11.92 -12.72 7.00
CA CYS A 47 -11.46 -11.75 8.00
C CYS A 47 -11.35 -12.45 9.36
N SER A 48 -10.12 -12.70 9.81
CA SER A 48 -9.87 -13.35 11.11
C SER A 48 -9.85 -12.37 12.27
N GLU A 49 -9.54 -11.11 11.99
CA GLU A 49 -9.40 -10.05 12.99
C GLU A 49 -9.75 -8.70 12.35
N ILE A 50 -10.57 -7.91 13.05
CA ILE A 50 -10.96 -6.56 12.64
C ILE A 50 -10.17 -5.56 13.48
N LEU A 51 -9.46 -4.65 12.81
CA LEU A 51 -8.66 -3.62 13.44
C LEU A 51 -9.20 -2.25 13.02
N ILE A 52 -9.84 -1.56 13.97
CA ILE A 52 -10.27 -0.17 13.80
C ILE A 52 -9.13 0.74 14.26
N ALA A 53 -8.52 1.45 13.32
CA ALA A 53 -7.33 2.25 13.54
C ALA A 53 -7.64 3.76 13.46
N PRO A 54 -6.71 4.65 13.88
CA PRO A 54 -6.81 6.07 13.58
C PRO A 54 -6.85 6.33 12.06
N HIS A 55 -7.40 7.47 11.65
CA HIS A 55 -7.54 7.77 10.23
C HIS A 55 -6.16 8.02 9.57
N TYR A 56 -5.82 7.24 8.56
CA TYR A 56 -4.49 7.22 7.91
C TYR A 56 -4.01 8.58 7.36
N LYS A 57 -4.91 9.45 6.86
CA LYS A 57 -4.57 10.84 6.43
C LYS A 57 -4.54 11.87 7.56
N THR A 58 -5.61 11.99 8.35
CA THR A 58 -5.76 13.08 9.32
C THR A 58 -5.08 12.81 10.66
N GLU A 59 -4.77 11.54 10.95
CA GLU A 59 -4.13 11.10 12.18
C GLU A 59 -2.93 10.18 11.89
N GLU A 60 -2.19 10.49 10.82
CA GLU A 60 -1.15 9.64 10.23
C GLU A 60 -0.16 9.07 11.24
N ARG A 61 0.39 9.90 12.13
CA ARG A 61 1.35 9.43 13.14
C ARG A 61 0.73 8.41 14.10
N LYS A 62 -0.48 8.66 14.58
CA LYS A 62 -1.21 7.73 15.45
C LYS A 62 -1.53 6.42 14.73
N PHE A 63 -1.82 6.49 13.43
CA PHE A 63 -2.02 5.30 12.60
C PHE A 63 -0.75 4.47 12.49
N CYS A 64 0.42 5.10 12.31
CA CYS A 64 1.72 4.42 12.35
C CYS A 64 2.00 3.75 13.70
N ASP A 65 1.83 4.50 14.80
CA ASP A 65 2.05 3.97 16.15
C ASP A 65 1.11 2.79 16.44
N PHE A 66 -0.16 2.87 16.03
CA PHE A 66 -1.13 1.77 16.11
C PHE A 66 -0.63 0.50 15.40
N LEU A 67 -0.12 0.64 14.16
CA LEU A 67 0.41 -0.49 13.40
C LEU A 67 1.65 -1.08 14.06
N ILE A 68 2.57 -0.25 14.57
CA ILE A 68 3.78 -0.70 15.26
C ILE A 68 3.42 -1.48 16.53
N GLU A 69 2.49 -0.95 17.34
CA GLU A 69 2.00 -1.63 18.54
C GLU A 69 1.34 -2.96 18.23
N TYR A 70 0.53 -3.02 17.16
CA TYR A 70 -0.08 -4.27 16.71
C TYR A 70 0.99 -5.31 16.32
N ALA A 71 1.99 -4.91 15.52
CA ALA A 71 3.05 -5.81 15.07
C ALA A 71 3.88 -6.38 16.22
N ARG A 72 4.22 -5.54 17.22
CA ARG A 72 5.01 -5.95 18.40
C ARG A 72 4.31 -6.99 19.27
N LYS A 73 2.97 -7.07 19.21
CA LYS A 73 2.18 -8.10 19.91
C LYS A 73 2.15 -9.44 19.17
N GLN A 74 2.67 -9.52 17.93
CA GLN A 74 2.67 -10.74 17.15
C GLN A 74 3.92 -11.58 17.41
N LYS A 75 3.78 -12.91 17.38
CA LYS A 75 4.90 -13.85 17.55
C LYS A 75 5.94 -13.76 16.41
N HIS A 76 5.50 -13.43 15.21
CA HIS A 76 6.34 -13.30 14.01
C HIS A 76 6.00 -11.98 13.33
N LYS A 77 6.99 -11.33 12.67
CA LYS A 77 6.78 -10.10 11.89
C LYS A 77 5.63 -10.33 10.89
N PRO A 78 4.48 -9.64 11.03
CA PRO A 78 3.38 -9.76 10.08
C PRO A 78 3.74 -9.17 8.71
N VAL A 79 3.02 -9.60 7.68
CA VAL A 79 3.16 -9.06 6.32
C VAL A 79 2.14 -7.93 6.12
N LEU A 80 2.60 -6.74 5.76
CA LEU A 80 1.78 -5.56 5.55
C LEU A 80 1.42 -5.42 4.07
N PHE A 81 0.12 -5.33 3.78
CA PHE A 81 -0.42 -5.14 2.43
C PHE A 81 -1.09 -3.77 2.31
N ALA A 82 -0.53 -2.90 1.49
CA ALA A 82 -1.20 -1.66 1.05
C ALA A 82 -2.15 -1.97 -0.11
N CYS A 83 -3.46 -1.82 0.11
CA CYS A 83 -4.48 -2.10 -0.92
C CYS A 83 -5.05 -0.85 -1.61
N ALA A 84 -4.38 0.29 -1.45
CA ALA A 84 -4.67 1.54 -2.16
C ALA A 84 -3.43 2.43 -2.15
N ASP A 85 -3.33 3.29 -3.16
CA ASP A 85 -2.24 4.26 -3.35
C ASP A 85 -1.89 5.06 -2.09
N PRO A 86 -2.85 5.62 -1.31
CA PRO A 86 -2.50 6.36 -0.10
C PRO A 86 -1.81 5.52 0.98
N TYR A 87 -2.04 4.20 1.00
CA TYR A 87 -1.35 3.30 1.93
C TYR A 87 0.07 2.99 1.46
N VAL A 88 0.33 2.99 0.15
CA VAL A 88 1.70 2.87 -0.38
C VAL A 88 2.51 4.10 0.01
N GLU A 89 1.96 5.30 -0.21
CA GLU A 89 2.60 6.55 0.19
C GLU A 89 2.79 6.64 1.72
N PHE A 90 1.82 6.16 2.49
CA PHE A 90 1.94 6.09 3.95
C PHE A 90 3.08 5.16 4.38
N ILE A 91 3.16 3.95 3.82
CA ILE A 91 4.26 3.03 4.14
C ILE A 91 5.60 3.64 3.78
N ASP A 92 5.68 4.35 2.65
CA ASP A 92 6.89 5.03 2.21
C ASP A 92 7.34 6.12 3.20
N ARG A 93 6.42 6.99 3.63
CA ARG A 93 6.72 8.06 4.63
C ARG A 93 7.20 7.52 5.97
N HIS A 94 6.76 6.32 6.35
CA HIS A 94 7.12 5.65 7.61
C HIS A 94 8.00 4.42 7.37
N PHE A 95 8.74 4.37 6.25
CA PHE A 95 9.42 3.17 5.76
C PHE A 95 10.36 2.58 6.79
N ALA A 96 11.25 3.40 7.36
CA ALA A 96 12.24 2.95 8.34
C ALA A 96 11.56 2.34 9.59
N GLU A 97 10.57 3.01 10.16
CA GLU A 97 9.87 2.54 11.37
C GLU A 97 9.08 1.25 11.11
N LEU A 98 8.38 1.17 9.97
CA LEU A 98 7.56 0.01 9.63
C LEU A 98 8.40 -1.21 9.21
N LYS A 99 9.53 -1.03 8.51
CA LYS A 99 10.41 -2.13 8.08
C LYS A 99 11.00 -2.90 9.27
N GLU A 100 11.17 -2.23 10.42
CA GLU A 100 11.65 -2.86 11.65
C GLU A 100 10.67 -3.90 12.21
N VAL A 101 9.36 -3.75 11.96
CA VAL A 101 8.34 -4.59 12.60
C VAL A 101 7.42 -5.34 11.62
N TYR A 102 7.37 -4.93 10.35
CA TYR A 102 6.61 -5.56 9.27
C TYR A 102 7.50 -6.13 8.17
N LEU A 103 6.95 -7.08 7.42
CA LEU A 103 7.43 -7.48 6.11
C LEU A 103 6.55 -6.85 5.03
N PHE A 104 7.14 -6.25 4.00
CA PHE A 104 6.44 -5.74 2.82
C PHE A 104 7.40 -5.72 1.63
N ASN A 105 6.87 -5.68 0.42
CA ASN A 105 7.62 -5.86 -0.83
C ASN A 105 8.58 -4.71 -1.18
N GLN A 106 8.46 -3.57 -0.51
CA GLN A 106 9.34 -2.44 -0.72
C GLN A 106 10.67 -2.64 0.01
N GLU A 107 11.76 -2.71 -0.75
CA GLU A 107 13.13 -2.82 -0.22
C GLU A 107 13.88 -1.48 -0.23
N THR A 108 13.40 -0.50 -0.99
CA THR A 108 14.02 0.81 -1.12
C THR A 108 12.99 1.88 -0.85
N GLU A 109 13.32 2.81 0.04
CA GLU A 109 12.52 4.01 0.30
C GLU A 109 12.30 4.78 -1.01
N HIS A 110 11.14 5.41 -1.14
CA HIS A 110 10.65 6.18 -2.27
C HIS A 110 10.39 5.42 -3.58
N LEU A 111 10.89 4.19 -3.76
CA LEU A 111 10.78 3.47 -5.04
C LEU A 111 9.33 3.32 -5.53
N ASN A 112 8.42 2.89 -4.67
CA ASN A 112 7.03 2.68 -5.08
C ASN A 112 6.31 4.01 -5.33
N VAL A 113 6.58 5.03 -4.51
CA VAL A 113 6.00 6.37 -4.68
C VAL A 113 6.50 7.03 -5.98
N ASP A 114 7.79 6.89 -6.29
CA ASP A 114 8.37 7.36 -7.54
C ASP A 114 7.81 6.59 -8.75
N ALA A 115 7.51 5.30 -8.60
CA ALA A 115 6.88 4.52 -9.66
C ALA A 115 5.41 4.88 -9.88
N MET A 116 4.70 5.40 -8.87
CA MET A 116 3.32 5.90 -9.02
C MET A 116 3.26 7.23 -9.78
N ASP A 117 4.30 8.06 -9.68
CA ASP A 117 4.43 9.28 -10.47
C ASP A 117 4.80 8.93 -11.92
N LYS A 118 3.89 9.22 -12.85
CA LYS A 118 4.05 8.88 -14.27
C LYS A 118 5.29 9.52 -14.92
N ALA A 119 5.66 10.73 -14.52
CA ALA A 119 6.82 11.41 -15.07
C ALA A 119 8.11 10.76 -14.56
N LYS A 120 8.20 10.49 -13.25
CA LYS A 120 9.34 9.79 -12.65
C LYS A 120 9.45 8.34 -13.15
N LEU A 121 8.34 7.62 -13.28
CA LEU A 121 8.29 6.28 -13.86
C LEU A 121 8.81 6.28 -15.30
N SER A 122 8.36 7.23 -16.13
CA SER A 122 8.84 7.36 -17.51
C SER A 122 10.35 7.66 -17.55
N ALA A 123 10.82 8.57 -16.70
CA ALA A 123 12.24 8.91 -16.60
C ALA A 123 13.09 7.71 -16.13
N MET A 124 12.62 6.93 -15.15
CA MET A 124 13.26 5.68 -14.72
C MET A 124 13.34 4.67 -15.87
N ALA A 125 12.22 4.44 -16.58
CA ALA A 125 12.16 3.50 -17.68
C ALA A 125 13.17 3.85 -18.78
N ILE A 126 13.23 5.13 -19.20
CA ILE A 126 14.22 5.62 -20.18
C ILE A 126 15.65 5.36 -19.68
N ARG A 127 15.94 5.71 -18.41
CA ARG A 127 17.27 5.54 -17.81
C ARG A 127 17.76 4.09 -17.84
N HIS A 128 16.84 3.14 -17.76
CA HIS A 128 17.11 1.70 -17.77
C HIS A 128 16.93 1.05 -19.15
N GLY A 129 16.73 1.83 -20.22
CA GLY A 129 16.60 1.31 -21.58
C GLY A 129 15.28 0.57 -21.86
N VAL A 130 14.25 0.78 -21.01
CA VAL A 130 12.91 0.23 -21.22
C VAL A 130 12.19 1.07 -22.27
N LYS A 131 11.63 0.41 -23.30
CA LYS A 131 10.81 1.08 -24.30
C LYS A 131 9.50 1.53 -23.68
N ILE A 132 9.18 2.82 -23.83
CA ILE A 132 7.91 3.40 -23.36
C ILE A 132 7.22 4.15 -24.51
N PRO A 133 5.90 4.37 -24.42
CA PRO A 133 5.21 5.32 -25.29
C PRO A 133 5.84 6.71 -25.19
N LEU A 134 5.67 7.52 -26.24
CA LEU A 134 6.03 8.94 -26.19
C LEU A 134 5.24 9.62 -25.06
N SER A 135 5.96 10.13 -24.07
CA SER A 135 5.42 10.88 -22.94
C SER A 135 5.89 12.33 -23.05
N ILE A 136 4.96 13.27 -23.18
CA ILE A 136 5.25 14.71 -23.26
C ILE A 136 4.63 15.38 -22.03
N SER A 137 5.40 16.22 -21.35
CA SER A 137 4.91 17.01 -20.21
C SER A 137 4.02 18.16 -20.71
N ILE A 138 2.97 18.49 -19.97
CA ILE A 138 2.08 19.60 -20.33
C ILE A 138 2.77 20.97 -20.19
N GLU A 139 3.87 21.01 -19.45
CA GLU A 139 4.74 22.16 -19.24
C GLU A 139 5.82 22.28 -20.32
N ASP A 140 5.87 21.37 -21.30
CA ASP A 140 6.81 21.43 -22.42
C ASP A 140 6.47 22.61 -23.35
N ASN A 141 7.42 23.54 -23.52
CA ASN A 141 7.23 24.73 -24.36
C ASN A 141 6.87 24.40 -25.82
N ASP A 142 7.27 23.21 -26.30
CA ASP A 142 7.01 22.74 -27.67
C ASP A 142 5.89 21.69 -27.73
N LEU A 143 5.05 21.57 -26.68
CA LEU A 143 4.00 20.54 -26.56
C LEU A 143 3.16 20.41 -27.83
N LEU A 144 2.62 21.54 -28.33
CA LEU A 144 1.71 21.53 -29.50
C LEU A 144 2.40 21.01 -30.76
N LYS A 145 3.68 21.31 -30.93
CA LYS A 145 4.46 20.83 -32.08
C LYS A 145 4.69 19.32 -31.98
N LYS A 146 5.13 18.85 -30.81
CA LYS A 146 5.45 17.43 -30.56
C LYS A 146 4.24 16.50 -30.61
N VAL A 147 3.03 17.01 -30.38
CA VAL A 147 1.77 16.23 -30.48
C VAL A 147 1.26 16.14 -31.93
N GLN A 148 1.69 17.04 -32.82
CA GLN A 148 1.25 17.09 -34.22
C GLN A 148 2.16 16.32 -35.20
N GLU A 149 3.36 15.91 -34.74
CA GLU A 149 4.31 15.06 -35.47
C GLU A 149 4.02 13.55 -35.26
#